data_AF-A0A7X1H3Z0-F1
#
_entry.id   AF-A0A7X1H3Z0-F1
#
_cell.length_a   1.000
_cell.length_b   1.000
_cell.length_c   1.000
_cell.angle_alpha   90.00
_cell.angle_beta   90.00
_cell.angle_gamma   90.00
#
_symmetry.space_group_name_H-M   'P 1'
#
loop_
_entity.id
_entity.type
_entity.pdbx_description
1 polymer ?
#
loop_
_entity_poly.entity_id
_entity_poly.type
_entity_poly.pdbx_seq_one_letter_code
_entity_poly.pdbx_strand_id
1 'polypeptide(L)' 'MPEVSLIQCNDYQLENLKDKIYTSFSNIGFDVKRFNKARVVVKPNLLMPAKEEKAIITH' A
#
# COMPACT_ATOMS: atom_id res chain seq x y z
N MET A 1 11.81 8.12 11.94
CA MET A 1 10.92 6.93 11.90
C MET A 1 10.43 6.76 10.47
N PRO A 2 10.26 5.53 9.95
CA PRO A 2 9.66 5.34 8.63
C PRO A 2 8.19 5.78 8.65
N GLU A 3 7.76 6.48 7.61
CA GLU A 3 6.34 6.80 7.38
C GLU A 3 5.68 5.63 6.66
N VAL A 4 4.55 5.15 7.19
CA VAL A 4 3.83 3.98 6.69
C VAL A 4 2.36 4.35 6.48
N SER A 5 1.86 4.14 5.26
CA SER A 5 0.42 4.22 4.95
C SER A 5 -0.16 2.82 4.86
N LEU A 6 -1.14 2.51 5.71
CA LEU A 6 -1.88 1.27 5.71
C LEU A 6 -3.33 1.54 5.30
N ILE A 7 -3.76 0.97 4.17
CA ILE A 7 -5.09 1.19 3.62
C ILE A 7 -5.74 -0.15 3.29
N GLN A 8 -7.01 -0.29 3.67
CA GLN A 8 -7.82 -1.44 3.30
C GLN A 8 -8.13 -1.40 1.79
N CYS A 9 -7.91 -2.53 1.12
CA CYS A 9 -8.25 -2.75 -0.28
C CYS A 9 -9.24 -3.90 -0.35
N ASN A 10 -10.49 -3.63 -0.73
CA ASN A 10 -11.58 -4.63 -0.68
C ASN A 10 -11.38 -5.75 -1.71
N ASP A 11 -10.79 -5.43 -2.85
CA ASP A 11 -10.43 -6.36 -3.90
C ASP A 11 -9.12 -5.92 -4.58
N TYR A 12 -8.56 -6.78 -5.41
CA TYR A 12 -7.32 -6.53 -6.14
C TYR A 12 -7.56 -6.21 -7.62
N GLN A 13 -8.75 -5.69 -7.97
CA GLN A 13 -8.96 -5.18 -9.31
C GLN A 13 -8.01 -4.00 -9.55
N LEU A 14 -7.45 -3.93 -10.76
CA LEU A 14 -6.35 -3.00 -11.06
C LEU A 14 -6.70 -1.54 -10.75
N GLU A 15 -7.94 -1.13 -11.02
CA GLU A 15 -8.42 0.23 -10.77
C GLU A 15 -8.45 0.56 -9.26
N ASN A 16 -9.02 -0.35 -8.46
CA ASN A 16 -9.09 -0.21 -7.01
C ASN A 16 -7.69 -0.22 -6.38
N LEU A 17 -6.81 -1.10 -6.86
CA LEU A 17 -5.43 -1.17 -6.37
C LEU A 17 -4.65 0.12 -6.68
N LYS A 18 -4.82 0.68 -7.89
CA LYS A 18 -4.22 1.96 -8.28
C LYS A 18 -4.69 3.08 -7.36
N ASP A 19 -6.00 3.20 -7.14
CA ASP A 19 -6.58 4.20 -6.23
C ASP A 19 -5.96 4.13 -4.83
N LYS A 20 -5.83 2.92 -4.26
CA LYS A 20 -5.22 2.75 -2.93
C LYS A 20 -3.73 3.10 -2.92
N ILE A 21 -3.00 2.81 -3.99
CA ILE A 21 -1.58 3.18 -4.12
C ILE A 21 -1.44 4.72 -4.21
N TYR A 22 -2.23 5.39 -5.05
CA TYR A 22 -2.19 6.86 -5.17
C TYR A 22 -2.56 7.55 -3.84
N THR A 23 -3.59 7.04 -3.16
CA THR A 23 -3.97 7.51 -1.83
C THR A 23 -2.82 7.31 -0.83
N SER A 24 -2.16 6.16 -0.86
CA SER A 24 -1.03 5.88 0.03
C SER A 24 0.15 6.82 -0.20
N PHE A 25 0.46 7.16 -1.46
CA PHE A 25 1.48 8.16 -1.77
C PHE A 25 1.11 9.53 -1.19
N SER A 26 -0.15 9.96 -1.35
CA SER A 26 -0.60 11.22 -0.77
C SER A 26 -0.49 11.25 0.76
N ASN A 27 -0.84 10.14 1.43
CA ASN A 27 -0.79 10.03 2.89
C ASN A 27 0.62 10.19 3.48
N ILE A 28 1.65 9.79 2.72
CA ILE A 28 3.07 9.94 3.10
C ILE A 28 3.73 11.16 2.45
N GLY A 29 2.94 12.11 1.94
CA GLY A 29 3.45 13.35 1.31
C GLY A 29 4.24 13.13 0.02
N PHE A 30 4.06 11.99 -0.66
CA PHE A 30 4.79 11.66 -1.89
C PHE A 30 4.03 12.17 -3.13
N ASP A 31 4.65 13.10 -3.87
CA ASP A 31 4.13 13.58 -5.14
C ASP A 31 4.43 12.61 -6.30
N VAL A 32 3.39 11.97 -6.83
CA VAL A 32 3.48 11.04 -7.96
C VAL A 32 3.92 11.68 -9.27
N LYS A 33 3.80 13.01 -9.42
CA LYS A 33 4.31 13.71 -10.61
C LYS A 33 5.83 13.60 -10.74
N ARG A 34 6.53 13.27 -9.66
CA ARG A 34 7.98 12.98 -9.68
C ARG A 34 8.33 11.77 -10.56
N PHE A 35 7.37 10.93 -10.89
CA PHE A 35 7.54 9.80 -11.81
C PHE A 35 7.35 10.17 -13.29
N ASN A 36 7.21 11.46 -13.64
CA ASN A 36 7.02 11.87 -15.03
C ASN A 36 8.12 11.29 -15.95
N LYS A 37 7.70 10.60 -17.01
CA LYS A 37 8.55 9.86 -17.98
C LYS A 37 9.37 8.69 -17.39
N ALA A 38 9.21 8.36 -16.11
CA ALA A 38 9.84 7.21 -15.50
C ALA A 38 8.99 5.94 -15.71
N ARG A 39 9.65 4.80 -15.92
CA ARG A 39 9.02 3.48 -15.77
C ARG A 39 9.17 3.06 -14.31
N VAL A 40 8.06 2.95 -13.61
CA VAL A 40 8.04 2.63 -12.18
C VAL A 40 7.47 1.25 -11.98
N VAL A 41 8.20 0.42 -11.24
CA VAL A 41 7.69 -0.85 -10.72
C VAL A 41 7.23 -0.61 -9.29
N VAL A 42 5.96 -0.90 -9.01
CA VAL A 42 5.42 -0.85 -7.66
C VAL A 42 5.37 -2.25 -7.11
N LYS A 43 5.99 -2.47 -5.94
CA LYS A 43 5.90 -3.72 -5.18
C LYS A 43 4.94 -3.49 -4.01
N PRO A 44 3.62 -3.71 -4.17
CA PRO A 44 2.71 -3.62 -3.05
C PRO A 44 2.98 -4.77 -2.09
N ASN A 45 3.19 -4.44 -0.81
CA ASN A 45 3.16 -5.45 0.24
C ASN A 45 1.70 -5.66 0.63
N LEU A 46 1.07 -6.67 0.05
CA LEU A 46 -0.30 -7.04 0.38
C LEU A 46 -0.28 -7.78 1.72
N LEU A 47 -0.72 -7.08 2.77
CA LEU A 47 -0.93 -7.70 4.07
C LEU A 47 -2.21 -8.52 3.99
N MET A 48 -2.05 -9.84 3.90
CA MET A 48 -3.17 -10.75 4.06
C MET A 48 -3.41 -10.98 5.55
N PRO A 49 -4.68 -11.02 6.00
CA PRO A 49 -4.97 -11.43 7.35
C PRO A 49 -4.35 -12.81 7.59
N ALA A 50 -3.51 -12.91 8.60
CA ALA A 50 -3.03 -14.20 9.07
C ALA A 50 -4.22 -14.92 9.73
N LYS A 51 -4.32 -16.24 9.54
CA LYS A 51 -5.22 -17.06 10.37
C LYS A 51 -4.86 -16.80 11.84
N GLU A 52 -5.84 -16.77 12.74
CA GLU A 52 -5.62 -16.48 14.16
C GLU A 52 -4.53 -17.35 14.79
N GLU A 53 -4.43 -18.61 14.36
CA GLU A 53 -3.38 -19.57 14.73
C GLU A 53 -1.94 -19.07 14.48
N LYS A 54 -1.76 -18.06 13.62
CA LYS A 54 -0.47 -17.46 13.23
C LYS A 54 -0.31 -16.02 13.71
N ALA A 55 -1.27 -15.47 14.44
CA ALA A 55 -1.17 -14.12 14.98
C ALA A 55 -0.19 -14.12 16.17
N ILE A 56 0.91 -13.36 16.05
CA ILE A 56 1.80 -13.10 17.19
C ILE A 56 1.15 -12.00 18.03
N ILE A 57 0.66 -12.36 19.22
CA ILE A 57 0.14 -11.41 20.20
C ILE A 57 1.34 -10.88 21.00
N THR A 58 1.58 -9.58 20.97
CA THR A 58 2.59 -8.91 21.80
C THR A 58 1.90 -8.18 22.94
N HIS A 59 2.28 -8.48 24.20
CA HIS A 59 1.80 -7.83 25.43
C HIS A 59 2.53 -6.53 25.73
#